data_AF-A0A2K9AHX4-F1
#
_entry.id   AF-A0A2K9AHX4-F1
#
_cell.length_a   1.000
_cell.length_b   1.000
_cell.length_c   1.000
_cell.angle_alpha   90.00
_cell.angle_beta   90.00
_cell.angle_gamma   90.00
#
_symmetry.space_group_name_H-M   'P 1'
#
loop_
_entity.id
_entity.type
_entity.pdbx_description
1 polymer ?
#
loop_
_entity_poly.entity_id
_entity_poly.type
_entity_poly.pdbx_seq_one_letter_code
_entity_poly.pdbx_strand_id
1 'polypeptide(L)'
;MKKFLIWYIIISILIAVAIYFMTLTLAYNQRVYDVFYELADVSVEEQDFDQFVSIQSIAYDKLSSRTTDDYLIEVYLNIAQSESDYINQFAIFVLPIVDVTYATSVEDELDQTGLRVINNETLDTVYETYTETSYEGAAVSYGIDLMGFYFYAFDITEDLDLKIELYDYEGALITTFDEQVSYATYPDLSDDFELGISDEALEILIDQDTYVYPELIKNMTIFIVVDIIIGSAIYFFIKYKKR
;
A
#
# COMPACT_ATOMS: atom_id res chain seq x y z
N MET A 1 -20.57 -35.09 33.03
CA MET A 1 -21.45 -34.14 32.30
C MET A 1 -21.07 -32.71 32.64
N LYS A 2 -21.14 -32.25 33.90
CA LYS A 2 -20.73 -30.88 34.27
C LYS A 2 -19.31 -30.51 33.83
N LYS A 3 -18.30 -31.35 34.13
CA LYS A 3 -16.90 -31.11 33.72
C LYS A 3 -16.71 -31.02 32.20
N PHE A 4 -17.40 -31.87 31.44
CA PHE A 4 -17.34 -31.86 29.97
C PHE A 4 -18.00 -30.60 29.39
N LEU A 5 -19.17 -30.22 29.91
CA LEU A 5 -19.85 -28.99 29.51
C LEU A 5 -18.99 -27.74 29.79
N ILE A 6 -18.35 -27.69 30.96
CA ILE A 6 -17.44 -26.61 31.32
C ILE A 6 -16.26 -26.55 30.33
N TRP A 7 -15.62 -27.68 30.03
CA TRP A 7 -14.54 -27.73 29.04
C TRP A 7 -14.98 -27.32 27.63
N TYR A 8 -16.15 -27.78 27.19
CA TYR A 8 -16.74 -27.38 25.91
C TYR A 8 -16.94 -25.87 25.83
N ILE A 9 -17.56 -25.28 26.86
CA ILE A 9 -17.80 -23.83 26.91
C ILE A 9 -16.49 -23.05 26.87
N ILE A 10 -15.47 -23.48 27.63
CA ILE A 10 -14.15 -22.83 27.64
C ILE A 10 -13.53 -22.89 26.23
N ILE A 11 -13.53 -24.06 25.59
CA ILE A 11 -12.95 -24.23 24.25
C ILE A 11 -13.73 -23.41 23.21
N SER A 12 -15.07 -23.43 23.27
CA SER A 12 -15.93 -22.64 22.37
C SER A 12 -15.64 -21.13 22.51
N ILE A 13 -15.51 -20.62 23.75
CA ILE A 13 -15.14 -19.21 23.97
C ILE A 13 -13.75 -18.91 23.37
N LEU A 14 -12.76 -19.78 23.57
CA LEU A 14 -11.42 -19.56 23.00
C LEU A 14 -11.45 -19.54 21.47
N ILE A 15 -12.23 -20.41 20.85
CA ILE A 15 -12.41 -20.43 19.39
C ILE A 15 -13.15 -19.17 18.93
N ALA A 16 -14.20 -18.73 19.65
CA ALA A 16 -14.93 -17.51 19.36
C ALA A 16 -14.01 -16.29 19.36
N VAL A 17 -13.15 -16.18 20.38
CA VAL A 17 -12.14 -15.12 20.49
C VAL A 17 -11.16 -15.17 19.32
N ALA A 18 -10.67 -16.35 18.95
CA ALA A 18 -9.78 -16.50 17.80
C ALA A 18 -10.45 -16.08 16.49
N ILE A 19 -11.69 -16.50 16.24
CA ILE A 19 -12.46 -16.13 15.03
C ILE A 19 -12.73 -14.63 15.00
N TYR A 20 -13.06 -14.03 16.15
CA TYR A 20 -13.26 -12.59 16.26
C TYR A 20 -12.01 -11.83 15.81
N PHE A 21 -10.84 -12.13 16.39
CA PHE A 21 -9.60 -11.42 16.06
C PHE A 21 -9.16 -11.68 14.62
N MET A 22 -9.20 -12.94 14.15
CA MET A 22 -8.85 -13.24 12.75
C MET A 22 -9.76 -12.52 11.76
N THR A 23 -11.08 -12.50 12.02
CA THR A 23 -12.02 -11.81 11.12
C THR A 23 -11.79 -10.32 11.14
N LEU A 24 -11.63 -9.71 12.33
CA LEU A 24 -11.38 -8.29 12.46
C LEU A 24 -10.10 -7.88 11.70
N THR A 25 -9.00 -8.60 11.89
CA THR A 25 -7.73 -8.31 11.21
C THR A 25 -7.83 -8.49 9.70
N LEU A 26 -8.47 -9.57 9.21
CA LEU A 26 -8.59 -9.82 7.78
C LEU A 26 -9.49 -8.78 7.10
N ALA A 27 -10.66 -8.50 7.67
CA ALA A 27 -11.60 -7.53 7.13
C ALA A 27 -11.03 -6.11 7.15
N TYR A 28 -10.34 -5.73 8.23
CA TYR A 28 -9.66 -4.45 8.32
C TYR A 28 -8.55 -4.32 7.26
N ASN A 29 -7.66 -5.32 7.15
CA ASN A 29 -6.58 -5.28 6.16
C ASN A 29 -7.13 -5.25 4.73
N GLN A 30 -8.16 -6.03 4.43
CA GLN A 30 -8.82 -5.97 3.12
C GLN A 30 -9.34 -4.57 2.83
N ARG A 31 -10.01 -3.93 3.80
CA ARG A 31 -10.53 -2.58 3.61
C ARG A 31 -9.41 -1.55 3.42
N VAL A 32 -8.29 -1.67 4.13
CA VAL A 32 -7.12 -0.81 3.91
C VAL A 32 -6.59 -0.97 2.47
N TYR A 33 -6.53 -2.19 1.96
CA TYR A 33 -6.19 -2.42 0.55
C TYR A 33 -7.22 -1.82 -0.40
N ASP A 34 -8.52 -1.95 -0.11
CA ASP A 34 -9.56 -1.34 -0.95
C ASP A 34 -9.44 0.19 -0.97
N VAL A 35 -9.22 0.82 0.19
CA VAL A 35 -8.99 2.29 0.30
C VAL A 35 -7.76 2.70 -0.51
N PHE A 36 -6.69 1.92 -0.47
CA PHE A 36 -5.49 2.19 -1.27
C PHE A 36 -5.80 2.24 -2.77
N TYR A 37 -6.56 1.28 -3.30
CA TYR A 37 -6.96 1.30 -4.72
C TYR A 37 -8.00 2.38 -5.03
N GLU A 38 -8.93 2.67 -4.11
CA GLU A 38 -9.86 3.80 -4.25
C GLU A 38 -9.10 5.14 -4.39
N LEU A 39 -8.05 5.35 -3.58
CA LEU A 39 -7.21 6.55 -3.69
C LEU A 39 -6.34 6.55 -4.95
N ALA A 40 -5.89 5.39 -5.42
CA ALA A 40 -5.19 5.27 -6.70
C ALA A 40 -6.11 5.70 -7.86
N ASP A 41 -7.35 5.20 -7.89
CA ASP A 41 -8.35 5.57 -8.90
C ASP A 41 -8.64 7.08 -8.87
N VAL A 42 -8.83 7.67 -7.68
CA VAL A 42 -9.00 9.12 -7.53
C VAL A 42 -7.79 9.88 -8.06
N SER A 43 -6.56 9.39 -7.81
CA SER A 43 -5.35 10.05 -8.30
C SER A 43 -5.26 10.05 -9.83
N VAL A 44 -5.71 8.97 -10.47
CA VAL A 44 -5.81 8.89 -11.95
C VAL A 44 -6.87 9.84 -12.48
N GLU A 45 -8.04 9.90 -11.85
CA GLU A 45 -9.16 10.75 -12.28
C GLU A 45 -8.85 12.25 -12.11
N GLU A 46 -8.28 12.63 -10.97
CA GLU A 46 -7.97 14.02 -10.63
C GLU A 46 -6.59 14.47 -11.15
N GLN A 47 -5.75 13.52 -11.58
CA GLN A 47 -4.36 13.77 -11.99
C GLN A 47 -3.52 14.43 -10.89
N ASP A 48 -3.75 13.98 -9.65
CA ASP A 48 -3.11 14.51 -8.44
C ASP A 48 -2.85 13.37 -7.46
N PHE A 49 -1.59 13.20 -7.06
CA PHE A 49 -1.17 12.11 -6.18
C PHE A 49 -1.17 12.50 -4.69
N ASP A 50 -1.52 13.73 -4.33
CA ASP A 50 -1.39 14.23 -2.94
C ASP A 50 -2.14 13.33 -1.94
N GLN A 51 -3.40 12.95 -2.23
CA GLN A 51 -4.16 12.07 -1.33
C GLN A 51 -3.54 10.68 -1.22
N PHE A 52 -3.05 10.12 -2.33
CA PHE A 52 -2.42 8.80 -2.35
C PHE A 52 -1.05 8.77 -1.68
N VAL A 53 -0.30 9.87 -1.74
CA VAL A 53 0.95 10.05 -1.00
C VAL A 53 0.67 10.24 0.48
N SER A 54 -0.37 11.00 0.84
CA SER A 54 -0.70 11.33 2.23
C SER A 54 -1.00 10.10 3.10
N ILE A 55 -1.57 9.02 2.53
CA ILE A 55 -1.88 7.79 3.29
C ILE A 55 -0.63 6.94 3.59
N GLN A 56 0.46 7.18 2.86
CA GLN A 56 1.70 6.39 2.96
C GLN A 56 2.83 7.15 3.66
N SER A 57 2.60 8.42 4.01
CA SER A 57 3.62 9.32 4.55
C SER A 57 3.18 9.92 5.88
N ILE A 58 4.16 10.28 6.71
CA ILE A 58 3.94 11.11 7.90
C ILE A 58 3.81 12.58 7.49
N ALA A 59 4.65 12.97 6.53
CA ALA A 59 4.62 14.27 5.88
C ALA A 59 5.20 14.09 4.47
N TYR A 60 4.83 14.97 3.55
CA TYR A 60 5.34 14.96 2.19
C TYR A 60 5.49 16.38 1.65
N ASP A 61 6.41 16.55 0.71
CA ASP A 61 6.60 17.78 -0.05
C ASP A 61 6.55 17.45 -1.55
N LYS A 62 5.71 18.17 -2.29
CA LYS A 62 5.58 18.01 -3.75
C LYS A 62 6.64 18.89 -4.42
N LEU A 63 7.75 18.27 -4.79
CA LEU A 63 8.91 18.97 -5.35
C LEU A 63 8.63 19.51 -6.75
N SER A 64 8.07 18.67 -7.63
CA SER A 64 7.77 19.08 -9.00
C SER A 64 6.66 18.26 -9.65
N SER A 65 6.05 18.85 -10.69
CA SER A 65 5.08 18.20 -11.56
C SER A 65 5.40 18.56 -13.01
N ARG A 66 5.40 17.56 -13.89
CA ARG A 66 5.86 17.68 -15.28
C ARG A 66 4.93 16.90 -16.20
N THR A 67 4.60 17.48 -17.33
CA THR A 67 3.77 16.84 -18.34
C THR A 67 4.56 16.72 -19.63
N THR A 68 4.64 15.51 -20.18
CA THR A 68 5.16 15.22 -21.52
C THR A 68 3.99 15.06 -22.49
N ASP A 69 4.26 14.63 -23.72
CA ASP A 69 3.19 14.34 -24.67
C ASP A 69 2.36 13.10 -24.24
N ASP A 70 2.98 12.16 -23.52
CA ASP A 70 2.38 10.86 -23.19
C ASP A 70 2.14 10.63 -21.70
N TYR A 71 2.85 11.36 -20.81
CA TYR A 71 2.83 11.12 -19.37
C TYR A 71 2.71 12.41 -18.53
N LEU A 72 2.04 12.31 -17.38
CA LEU A 72 2.17 13.20 -16.23
C LEU A 72 3.13 12.55 -15.21
N ILE A 73 4.07 13.33 -14.71
CA ILE A 73 5.10 12.89 -13.78
C ILE A 73 5.10 13.82 -12.58
N GLU A 74 4.92 13.26 -11.39
CA GLU A 74 4.94 14.01 -10.14
C GLU A 74 6.02 13.48 -9.21
N VAL A 75 6.72 14.38 -8.55
CA VAL A 75 7.89 14.08 -7.74
C VAL A 75 7.64 14.58 -6.33
N TYR A 76 7.86 13.68 -5.37
CA TYR A 76 7.62 13.93 -3.96
C TYR A 76 8.83 13.56 -3.12
N LEU A 77 9.02 14.30 -2.04
CA LEU A 77 9.86 13.91 -0.92
C LEU A 77 8.96 13.55 0.26
N ASN A 78 8.98 12.28 0.65
CA ASN A 78 8.16 11.74 1.71
C ASN A 78 8.99 11.53 2.98
N ILE A 79 8.42 11.85 4.13
CA ILE A 79 8.89 11.36 5.42
C ILE A 79 8.11 10.09 5.75
N ALA A 80 8.78 8.95 5.74
CA ALA A 80 8.20 7.67 6.14
C ALA A 80 8.77 7.20 7.48
N GLN A 81 8.03 6.32 8.15
CA GLN A 81 8.51 5.65 9.37
C GLN A 81 9.12 4.30 9.00
N SER A 82 10.38 4.09 9.36
CA SER A 82 11.05 2.80 9.23
C SER A 82 11.50 2.33 10.60
N GLU A 83 10.87 1.26 11.09
CA GLU A 83 11.05 0.73 12.45
C GLU A 83 10.86 1.78 13.56
N SER A 84 11.94 2.43 13.99
CA SER A 84 11.95 3.47 15.03
C SER A 84 12.41 4.85 14.53
N ASP A 85 12.90 4.94 13.29
CA ASP A 85 13.47 6.15 12.73
C ASP A 85 12.60 6.70 11.60
N TYR A 86 12.79 7.99 11.30
CA TYR A 86 12.19 8.65 10.16
C TYR A 86 13.19 8.64 9.00
N ILE A 87 12.70 8.26 7.83
CA ILE A 87 13.49 8.22 6.60
C ILE A 87 12.93 9.22 5.60
N ASN A 88 13.82 9.78 4.79
CA ASN A 88 13.46 10.60 3.64
C ASN A 88 13.39 9.65 2.45
N GLN A 89 12.22 9.57 1.82
CA GLN A 89 11.98 8.73 0.67
C GLN A 89 11.62 9.61 -0.52
N PHE A 90 12.43 9.55 -1.56
CA PHE A 90 12.16 10.22 -2.82
C PHE A 90 11.24 9.34 -3.66
N ALA A 91 10.12 9.89 -4.10
CA ALA A 91 9.11 9.18 -4.87
C ALA A 91 8.84 9.88 -6.22
N ILE A 92 8.75 9.10 -7.29
CA ILE A 92 8.39 9.57 -8.63
C ILE A 92 7.18 8.77 -9.09
N PHE A 93 6.06 9.45 -9.35
CA PHE A 93 4.84 8.90 -9.91
C PHE A 93 4.78 9.19 -11.40
N VAL A 94 4.39 8.20 -12.20
CA VAL A 94 4.29 8.30 -13.66
C VAL A 94 2.92 7.80 -14.11
N LEU A 95 2.10 8.73 -14.58
CA LEU A 95 0.73 8.51 -15.06
C LEU A 95 0.68 8.66 -16.59
N PRO A 96 0.34 7.63 -17.36
CA PRO A 96 0.03 7.81 -18.78
C PRO A 96 -1.23 8.68 -18.96
N ILE A 97 -1.14 9.73 -19.78
CA ILE A 97 -2.26 10.63 -20.14
C ILE A 97 -2.83 10.32 -21.53
N VAL A 98 -2.23 9.36 -22.23
CA VAL A 98 -2.68 8.78 -23.49
C VAL A 98 -2.57 7.24 -23.42
N ASP A 99 -3.10 6.55 -24.42
CA ASP A 99 -2.93 5.10 -24.53
C ASP A 99 -1.47 4.76 -24.88
N VAL A 100 -0.79 4.04 -24.00
CA VAL A 100 0.62 3.65 -24.13
C VAL A 100 0.76 2.13 -24.03
N THR A 101 1.86 1.58 -24.53
CA THR A 101 2.19 0.17 -24.29
C THR A 101 2.67 -0.01 -22.85
N TYR A 102 2.15 -1.01 -22.14
CA TYR A 102 2.55 -1.37 -20.79
C TYR A 102 2.40 -2.88 -20.58
N ALA A 103 3.05 -3.41 -19.54
CA ALA A 103 2.97 -4.82 -19.17
C ALA A 103 1.59 -5.20 -18.61
N THR A 104 1.02 -6.33 -19.04
CA THR A 104 -0.25 -6.86 -18.50
C THR A 104 -0.04 -7.98 -17.47
N SER A 105 1.21 -8.20 -17.04
CA SER A 105 1.54 -9.16 -15.99
C SER A 105 2.86 -8.78 -15.32
N VAL A 106 2.98 -9.09 -14.03
CA VAL A 106 4.20 -8.80 -13.25
C VAL A 106 5.46 -9.49 -13.80
N GLU A 107 5.32 -10.62 -14.49
CA GLU A 107 6.45 -11.40 -15.04
C GLU A 107 6.69 -11.10 -16.54
N ASP A 108 6.21 -9.95 -17.06
CA ASP A 108 6.44 -9.60 -18.46
C ASP A 108 7.92 -9.28 -18.72
N GLU A 109 8.65 -10.26 -19.26
CA GLU A 109 10.08 -10.16 -19.58
C GLU A 109 10.40 -9.11 -20.67
N LEU A 110 9.39 -8.59 -21.38
CA LEU A 110 9.57 -7.58 -22.41
C LEU A 110 9.54 -6.15 -21.86
N ASP A 111 9.07 -5.94 -20.63
CA ASP A 111 8.99 -4.61 -20.04
C ASP A 111 10.38 -4.01 -19.82
N GLN A 112 10.64 -2.90 -20.48
CA GLN A 112 11.86 -2.11 -20.34
C GLN A 112 11.62 -0.76 -19.63
N THR A 113 10.48 -0.64 -18.92
CA THR A 113 10.18 0.52 -18.09
C THR A 113 11.18 0.67 -16.96
N GLY A 114 11.82 1.83 -16.86
CA GLY A 114 12.92 2.02 -15.93
C GLY A 114 13.16 3.46 -15.51
N LEU A 115 13.80 3.61 -14.37
CA LEU A 115 14.30 4.86 -13.82
C LEU A 115 15.80 4.75 -13.63
N ARG A 116 16.51 5.80 -14.04
CA ARG A 116 17.91 6.02 -13.67
C ARG A 116 18.06 7.40 -13.05
N VAL A 117 18.68 7.44 -11.88
CA VAL A 117 18.94 8.66 -11.10
C VAL A 117 20.45 8.81 -10.93
N ILE A 118 20.97 9.96 -11.30
CA ILE A 118 22.39 10.29 -11.29
C ILE A 118 22.59 11.52 -10.41
N ASN A 119 23.56 11.50 -9.52
CA ASN A 119 23.94 12.70 -8.78
C ASN A 119 24.71 13.65 -9.72
N ASN A 120 24.23 14.87 -9.94
CA ASN A 120 24.84 15.85 -10.83
C ASN A 120 26.21 16.35 -10.34
N GLU A 121 26.48 16.30 -9.03
CA GLU A 121 27.75 16.71 -8.44
C GLU A 121 28.84 15.64 -8.59
N THR A 122 28.51 14.37 -8.33
CA THR A 122 29.49 13.27 -8.35
C THR A 122 29.51 12.50 -9.67
N LEU A 123 28.43 12.59 -10.46
CA LEU A 123 28.14 11.80 -11.66
C LEU A 123 27.95 10.30 -11.40
N ASP A 124 27.78 9.91 -10.15
CA ASP A 124 27.50 8.52 -9.77
C ASP A 124 26.00 8.22 -9.90
N THR A 125 25.66 7.00 -10.34
CA THR A 125 24.27 6.51 -10.31
C THR A 125 23.88 6.29 -8.85
N VAL A 126 22.83 7.00 -8.40
CA VAL A 126 22.25 6.87 -7.04
C VAL A 126 21.23 5.75 -7.01
N TYR A 127 20.47 5.59 -8.09
CA TYR A 127 19.41 4.60 -8.21
C TYR A 127 19.24 4.18 -9.67
N GLU A 128 19.04 2.89 -9.92
CA GLU A 128 18.70 2.36 -11.25
C GLU A 128 17.84 1.11 -11.11
N THR A 129 16.63 1.14 -11.70
CA THR A 129 15.62 0.07 -11.57
C THR A 129 16.19 -1.33 -11.78
N TYR A 130 16.99 -1.54 -12.82
CA TYR A 130 17.52 -2.86 -13.17
C TYR A 130 18.66 -3.36 -12.28
N THR A 131 19.17 -2.52 -11.38
CA THR A 131 20.18 -2.89 -10.40
C THR A 131 19.58 -3.20 -9.03
N GLU A 132 18.32 -2.82 -8.83
CA GLU A 132 17.62 -2.98 -7.57
C GLU A 132 16.97 -4.36 -7.46
N THR A 133 17.26 -5.05 -6.36
CA THR A 133 16.73 -6.40 -6.10
C THR A 133 15.21 -6.42 -5.91
N SER A 134 14.62 -5.28 -5.51
CA SER A 134 13.18 -5.11 -5.37
C SER A 134 12.43 -5.21 -6.70
N TYR A 135 13.12 -5.03 -7.83
CA TYR A 135 12.54 -5.09 -9.17
C TYR A 135 13.03 -6.30 -9.98
N GLU A 136 13.79 -7.22 -9.38
CA GLU A 136 14.30 -8.40 -10.08
C GLU A 136 13.13 -9.28 -10.57
N GLY A 137 12.97 -9.35 -11.91
CA GLY A 137 11.93 -10.14 -12.56
C GLY A 137 10.52 -9.51 -12.50
N ALA A 138 10.41 -8.25 -12.10
CA ALA A 138 9.14 -7.53 -12.02
C ALA A 138 9.02 -6.47 -13.13
N ALA A 139 7.93 -6.54 -13.90
CA ALA A 139 7.55 -5.51 -14.85
C ALA A 139 6.98 -4.29 -14.11
N VAL A 140 7.68 -3.15 -14.17
CA VAL A 140 7.29 -1.91 -13.48
C VAL A 140 6.03 -1.30 -14.09
N SER A 141 5.92 -1.33 -15.43
CA SER A 141 4.74 -0.75 -16.10
C SER A 141 3.45 -1.53 -15.84
N TYR A 142 3.52 -2.71 -15.24
CA TYR A 142 2.33 -3.43 -14.76
C TYR A 142 1.55 -2.65 -13.70
N GLY A 143 2.18 -1.67 -13.03
CA GLY A 143 1.47 -0.70 -12.20
C GLY A 143 0.32 -0.01 -12.94
N ILE A 144 0.46 0.25 -14.25
CA ILE A 144 -0.59 0.87 -15.07
C ILE A 144 -1.82 -0.03 -15.16
N ASP A 145 -1.64 -1.35 -15.31
CA ASP A 145 -2.76 -2.30 -15.33
C ASP A 145 -3.48 -2.40 -13.97
N LEU A 146 -2.71 -2.26 -12.88
CA LEU A 146 -3.22 -2.43 -11.52
C LEU A 146 -3.85 -1.17 -10.93
N MET A 147 -3.25 0.00 -11.17
CA MET A 147 -3.54 1.27 -10.49
C MET A 147 -3.75 2.44 -11.45
N GLY A 148 -3.54 2.23 -12.76
CA GLY A 148 -3.55 3.30 -13.77
C GLY A 148 -2.24 4.09 -13.87
N PHE A 149 -1.29 3.89 -12.97
CA PHE A 149 0.03 4.52 -12.96
C PHE A 149 1.08 3.59 -12.33
N TYR A 150 2.35 3.93 -12.47
CA TYR A 150 3.44 3.28 -11.73
C TYR A 150 4.26 4.32 -10.98
N PHE A 151 5.04 3.88 -10.00
CA PHE A 151 5.89 4.78 -9.24
C PHE A 151 7.18 4.10 -8.82
N TYR A 152 8.19 4.92 -8.54
CA TYR A 152 9.43 4.52 -7.90
C TYR A 152 9.52 5.21 -6.55
N ALA A 153 10.11 4.53 -5.57
CA ALA A 153 10.40 5.09 -4.27
C ALA A 153 11.75 4.56 -3.78
N PHE A 154 12.64 5.43 -3.34
CA PHE A 154 13.93 5.06 -2.76
C PHE A 154 14.38 6.06 -1.70
N ASP A 155 15.20 5.60 -0.77
CA ASP A 155 15.62 6.39 0.37
C ASP A 155 16.77 7.33 0.01
N ILE A 156 16.75 8.54 0.57
CA ILE A 156 17.84 9.49 0.49
C ILE A 156 18.34 9.84 1.89
N THR A 157 19.65 10.06 2.02
CA THR A 157 20.30 10.26 3.33
C THR A 157 21.00 11.61 3.46
N GLU A 158 20.99 12.41 2.40
CA GLU A 158 21.65 13.71 2.32
C GLU A 158 20.99 14.58 1.24
N ASP A 159 21.38 15.86 1.20
CA ASP A 159 20.98 16.78 0.13
C ASP A 159 21.60 16.31 -1.20
N LEU A 160 20.81 16.28 -2.26
CA LEU A 160 21.22 15.76 -3.56
C LEU A 160 20.73 16.67 -4.70
N ASP A 161 21.61 16.91 -5.67
CA ASP A 161 21.25 17.43 -7.00
C ASP A 161 21.16 16.23 -7.95
N LEU A 162 19.95 15.89 -8.40
CA LEU A 162 19.66 14.66 -9.11
C LEU A 162 19.31 14.95 -10.56
N LYS A 163 19.93 14.22 -11.48
CA LYS A 163 19.46 14.05 -12.85
C LYS A 163 18.66 12.75 -12.97
N ILE A 164 17.42 12.89 -13.40
CA ILE A 164 16.45 11.80 -13.55
C ILE A 164 16.27 11.50 -15.04
N GLU A 165 16.29 10.21 -15.37
CA GLU A 165 16.00 9.67 -16.70
C GLU A 165 14.93 8.58 -16.56
N LEU A 166 13.79 8.78 -17.24
CA LEU A 166 12.66 7.85 -17.23
C LEU A 166 12.52 7.18 -18.59
N TYR A 167 12.29 5.88 -18.59
CA TYR A 167 12.19 5.02 -19.77
C TYR A 167 10.84 4.29 -19.80
N ASP A 168 10.28 4.13 -21.00
CA ASP A 168 9.00 3.44 -21.24
C ASP A 168 9.15 1.92 -21.41
N TYR A 169 8.05 1.24 -21.71
CA TYR A 169 7.98 -0.20 -21.93
C TYR A 169 8.95 -0.72 -23.01
N GLU A 170 9.26 0.09 -24.02
CA GLU A 170 10.19 -0.29 -25.10
C GLU A 170 11.64 0.12 -24.79
N GLY A 171 11.89 0.75 -23.64
CA GLY A 171 13.19 1.28 -23.22
C GLY A 171 13.52 2.61 -23.88
N ALA A 172 12.53 3.30 -24.46
CA ALA A 172 12.71 4.63 -25.00
C ALA A 172 12.63 5.69 -23.89
N LEU A 173 13.47 6.73 -24.00
CA LEU A 173 13.51 7.81 -23.02
C LEU A 173 12.21 8.63 -23.10
N ILE A 174 11.43 8.63 -22.03
CA ILE A 174 10.24 9.47 -21.86
C ILE A 174 10.67 10.92 -21.64
N THR A 175 11.53 11.15 -20.66
CA THR A 175 12.02 12.49 -20.31
C THR A 175 13.31 12.42 -19.52
N THR A 176 14.01 13.57 -19.46
CA THR A 176 15.12 13.79 -18.56
C THR A 176 15.01 15.15 -17.89
N PHE A 177 15.32 15.21 -16.61
CA PHE A 177 15.28 16.45 -15.86
C PHE A 177 16.16 16.44 -14.63
N ASP A 178 16.51 17.65 -14.19
CA ASP A 178 17.21 17.87 -12.92
C ASP A 178 16.20 18.19 -11.81
N GLU A 179 16.49 17.71 -10.59
CA GLU A 179 15.70 17.91 -9.38
C GLU A 179 16.63 18.13 -8.19
N GLN A 180 16.40 19.19 -7.42
CA GLN A 180 17.14 19.44 -6.18
C GLN A 180 16.34 18.93 -5.00
N VAL A 181 16.98 18.08 -4.20
CA VAL A 181 16.33 17.44 -3.06
C VAL A 181 17.09 17.81 -1.80
N SER A 182 16.38 18.42 -0.85
CA SER A 182 16.93 18.74 0.46
C SER A 182 16.47 17.71 1.46
N TYR A 183 17.41 17.07 2.15
CA TYR A 183 17.13 16.17 3.25
C TYR A 183 16.41 16.91 4.37
N ALA A 184 15.27 16.39 4.81
CA ALA A 184 14.46 16.98 5.87
C ALA A 184 14.56 16.19 7.17
N THR A 185 14.45 16.87 8.31
CA THR A 185 14.54 16.24 9.64
C THR A 185 13.21 16.39 10.36
N TYR A 186 12.48 15.29 10.56
CA TYR A 186 11.25 15.32 11.35
C TYR A 186 11.56 15.34 12.86
N PRO A 187 10.83 16.12 13.70
CA PRO A 187 9.63 16.92 13.38
C PRO A 187 9.89 18.36 12.90
N ASP A 188 11.16 18.76 12.76
CA ASP A 188 11.55 20.12 12.36
C ASP A 188 11.57 20.26 10.82
N LEU A 189 10.38 20.19 10.21
CA LEU A 189 10.19 20.31 8.76
C LEU A 189 10.09 21.79 8.30
N SER A 190 10.35 22.04 7.02
CA SER A 190 10.07 23.34 6.38
C SER A 190 8.55 23.55 6.19
N ASP A 191 8.15 24.79 5.93
CA ASP A 191 6.75 25.17 5.72
C ASP A 191 6.15 24.56 4.43
N ASP A 192 6.98 24.02 3.53
CA ASP A 192 6.57 23.41 2.26
C ASP A 192 6.02 21.98 2.46
N PHE A 193 6.33 21.32 3.59
CA PHE A 193 5.80 20.00 3.89
C PHE A 193 4.34 20.04 4.31
N GLU A 194 3.54 19.19 3.68
CA GLU A 194 2.20 18.85 4.13
C GLU A 194 2.25 17.64 5.07
N LEU A 195 1.35 17.60 6.05
CA LEU A 195 1.20 16.43 6.91
C LEU A 195 0.45 15.35 6.15
N GLY A 196 0.86 14.09 6.36
CA GLY A 196 0.11 12.94 5.92
C GLY A 196 -1.26 12.86 6.57
N ILE A 197 -2.03 11.85 6.17
CA ILE A 197 -3.40 11.68 6.64
C ILE A 197 -3.44 11.50 8.16
N SER A 198 -4.38 12.15 8.83
CA SER A 198 -4.59 11.96 10.26
C SER A 198 -5.26 10.63 10.56
N ASP A 199 -5.03 10.09 11.76
CA ASP A 199 -5.72 8.87 12.23
C ASP A 199 -7.25 8.98 12.11
N GLU A 200 -7.82 10.16 12.40
CA GLU A 200 -9.26 10.41 12.29
C GLU A 200 -9.74 10.38 10.83
N ALA A 201 -9.00 10.99 9.91
CA ALA A 201 -9.34 10.96 8.49
C ALA A 201 -9.20 9.55 7.91
N LEU A 202 -8.17 8.80 8.32
CA LEU A 202 -8.00 7.41 7.94
C LEU A 202 -9.13 6.52 8.46
N GLU A 203 -9.58 6.72 9.71
CA GLU A 203 -10.72 5.99 10.27
C GLU A 203 -12.02 6.25 9.46
N ILE A 204 -12.22 7.50 9.01
CA ILE A 204 -13.35 7.87 8.16
C ILE A 204 -13.27 7.18 6.79
N LEU A 205 -12.09 7.11 6.17
CA LEU A 205 -11.90 6.42 4.87
C LEU A 205 -12.12 4.91 4.98
N ILE A 206 -11.63 4.30 6.07
CA ILE A 206 -11.80 2.88 6.32
C ILE A 206 -13.29 2.56 6.56
N ASP A 207 -14.01 3.42 7.30
CA ASP A 207 -15.42 3.24 7.65
C ASP A 207 -15.72 1.82 8.14
N GLN A 208 -15.17 1.48 9.30
CA GLN A 208 -15.28 0.13 9.88
C GLN A 208 -16.73 -0.30 10.10
N ASP A 209 -17.63 0.64 10.39
CA ASP A 209 -19.05 0.37 10.61
C ASP A 209 -19.72 -0.15 9.33
N THR A 210 -19.36 0.41 8.18
CA THR A 210 -19.91 0.02 6.88
C THR A 210 -19.23 -1.22 6.31
N TYR A 211 -17.90 -1.34 6.42
CA TYR A 211 -17.15 -2.36 5.68
C TYR A 211 -16.60 -3.51 6.54
N VAL A 212 -16.25 -3.27 7.80
CA VAL A 212 -15.54 -4.27 8.64
C VAL A 212 -16.50 -5.02 9.57
N TYR A 213 -17.34 -4.29 10.32
CA TYR A 213 -18.23 -4.87 11.32
C TYR A 213 -19.32 -5.78 10.74
N PRO A 214 -19.88 -5.54 9.54
CA PRO A 214 -20.83 -6.48 8.95
C PRO A 214 -20.21 -7.87 8.70
N GLU A 215 -18.95 -7.94 8.26
CA GLU A 215 -18.24 -9.21 8.08
C GLU A 215 -17.98 -9.91 9.41
N LEU A 216 -17.56 -9.15 10.42
CA LEU A 216 -17.38 -9.64 11.78
C LEU A 216 -18.67 -10.24 12.35
N ILE A 217 -19.78 -9.50 12.25
CA ILE A 217 -21.10 -9.94 12.72
C ILE A 217 -21.52 -11.21 11.98
N LYS A 218 -21.34 -11.26 10.65
CA LYS A 218 -21.67 -12.43 9.83
C LYS A 218 -20.89 -13.66 10.28
N ASN A 219 -19.56 -13.57 10.38
CA ASN A 219 -18.70 -14.70 10.71
C ASN A 219 -18.90 -15.17 12.16
N MET A 220 -19.08 -14.24 13.10
CA MET A 220 -19.43 -14.58 14.48
C MET A 220 -20.80 -15.24 14.58
N THR A 221 -21.79 -14.78 13.82
CA THR A 221 -23.12 -15.40 13.77
C THR A 221 -23.05 -16.82 13.23
N ILE A 222 -22.31 -17.05 12.14
CA ILE A 222 -22.07 -18.39 11.58
C ILE A 222 -21.44 -19.29 12.63
N PHE A 223 -20.39 -18.82 13.32
CA PHE A 223 -19.73 -19.58 14.38
C PHE A 223 -20.71 -19.96 15.50
N ILE A 224 -21.48 -19.01 16.03
CA ILE A 224 -22.42 -19.27 17.13
C ILE A 224 -23.47 -20.32 16.73
N VAL A 225 -24.03 -20.21 15.51
CA VAL A 225 -25.00 -21.19 15.01
C VAL A 225 -24.38 -22.58 14.90
N VAL A 226 -23.18 -22.69 14.33
CA VAL A 226 -22.45 -23.96 14.19
C VAL A 226 -22.11 -24.55 15.56
N ASP A 227 -21.63 -23.72 16.50
CA ASP A 227 -21.28 -24.16 17.86
C ASP A 227 -22.51 -24.69 18.60
N ILE A 228 -23.66 -24.01 18.52
CA ILE A 228 -24.90 -24.49 19.12
C ILE A 228 -25.33 -25.85 18.54
N ILE A 229 -25.21 -26.03 17.22
CA ILE A 229 -25.55 -27.30 16.55
C ILE A 229 -24.61 -28.43 17.01
N ILE A 230 -23.30 -28.18 17.01
CA ILE A 230 -22.28 -29.15 17.44
C ILE A 230 -22.46 -29.51 18.90
N GLY A 231 -22.61 -28.52 19.78
CA GLY A 231 -22.84 -28.72 21.21
C GLY A 231 -24.11 -29.54 21.47
N SER A 232 -25.18 -29.28 20.72
CA SER A 232 -26.45 -30.02 20.81
C SER A 232 -26.29 -31.48 20.34
N ALA A 233 -25.62 -31.70 19.21
CA ALA A 233 -25.35 -33.04 18.69
C ALA A 233 -24.48 -33.86 19.66
N ILE A 234 -23.39 -33.28 20.15
CA ILE A 234 -22.51 -33.92 21.14
C ILE A 234 -23.29 -34.28 22.40
N TYR A 235 -24.13 -33.38 22.92
CA TYR A 235 -24.98 -33.66 24.07
C TYR A 235 -25.92 -34.84 23.83
N PHE A 236 -26.56 -34.89 22.67
CA PHE A 236 -27.45 -35.99 22.28
C PHE A 236 -26.71 -37.34 22.24
N PHE A 237 -25.55 -37.40 21.59
CA PHE A 237 -24.73 -38.63 21.51
C PHE A 237 -24.25 -39.10 22.89
N ILE A 238 -23.79 -38.20 23.76
CA ILE A 238 -23.36 -38.54 25.12
C ILE A 238 -24.54 -39.10 25.94
N LYS A 239 -25.73 -38.52 25.78
CA LYS A 239 -26.94 -38.98 26.49
C LYS A 239 -27.42 -40.34 25.96
N TYR A 240 -27.35 -40.56 24.64
CA TYR A 240 -27.72 -41.82 24.01
C TYR A 240 -26.80 -42.98 24.44
N LYS A 241 -25.48 -42.76 24.46
CA LYS A 241 -24.48 -43.79 24.86
C LYS A 241 -24.54 -44.17 26.36
N LYS A 242 -25.25 -43.38 27.18
CA LYS A 242 -25.46 -43.64 28.61
C LYS A 242 -26.76 -44.37 28.92
N ARG A 243 -27.65 -44.54 27.95
CA ARG A 243 -28.80 -45.45 28.03
C ARG A 243 -28.40 -46.83 27.54
#